data_AF-A0A5C7VLR9-F1
#
_entry.id   AF-A0A5C7VLR9-F1
#
_cell.length_a   1.000
_cell.length_b   1.000
_cell.length_c   1.000
_cell.angle_alpha   90.00
_cell.angle_beta   90.00
_cell.angle_gamma   90.00
#
_symmetry.space_group_name_H-M   'P 1'
#
loop_
_entity.id
_entity.type
_entity.pdbx_description
1 polymer ?
#
loop_
_entity_poly.entity_id
_entity_poly.type
_entity_poly.pdbx_seq_one_letter_code
_entity_poly.pdbx_strand_id
1 'polypeptide(L)'
;LPGGASGGILPASMADIPLDFDTLQPHGCFIGSAAVMVLSKSATHVDRAMDAARNLMRFFEDESCGQCTPCRAGTAKTRALIESERWDTALLAELSQVMRDASICGLGQAAPNPVDCVVRYFPHELER
;
A
#
# COMPACT_ATOMS: atom_id res chain seq x y z
N LEU A 1 3.67 8.90 2.26
CA LEU A 1 3.36 7.70 3.06
C LEU A 1 3.30 8.14 4.52
N PRO A 2 2.11 8.49 5.04
CA PRO A 2 1.95 8.68 6.48
C PRO A 2 2.01 7.32 7.19
N GLY A 3 2.63 7.24 8.35
CA GLY A 3 2.62 6.03 9.19
C GLY A 3 3.51 4.87 8.74
N GLY A 4 4.60 5.16 8.04
CA GLY A 4 5.58 4.16 7.64
C GLY A 4 5.11 3.27 6.48
N ALA A 5 5.59 2.04 6.43
CA ALA A 5 5.30 1.09 5.35
C ALA A 5 3.79 0.73 5.26
N SER A 6 3.13 0.62 6.41
CA SER A 6 1.76 0.12 6.52
C SER A 6 0.69 1.20 6.37
N GLY A 7 1.05 2.49 6.46
CA GLY A 7 0.06 3.56 6.53
C GLY A 7 -0.46 4.06 5.18
N GLY A 8 -0.01 3.51 4.06
CA GLY A 8 -0.53 3.83 2.71
C GLY A 8 0.18 4.98 1.99
N ILE A 9 -0.34 5.37 0.83
CA ILE A 9 0.25 6.40 -0.06
C ILE A 9 -0.82 7.45 -0.39
N LEU A 10 -0.57 8.72 -0.06
CA LEU A 10 -1.49 9.82 -0.36
C LEU A 10 -0.87 10.78 -1.40
N PRO A 11 -1.70 11.40 -2.26
CA PRO A 11 -1.23 12.43 -3.18
C PRO A 11 -0.90 13.73 -2.44
N ALA A 12 -0.06 14.56 -3.06
CA ALA A 12 0.33 15.86 -2.49
C ALA A 12 -0.87 16.80 -2.24
N SER A 13 -1.97 16.65 -2.98
CA SER A 13 -3.21 17.40 -2.78
C SER A 13 -3.91 17.12 -1.44
N MET A 14 -3.47 16.09 -0.69
CA MET A 14 -3.99 15.72 0.61
C MET A 14 -3.01 16.01 1.76
N ALA A 15 -1.95 16.80 1.52
CA ALA A 15 -0.90 17.08 2.50
C ALA A 15 -1.39 17.87 3.74
N ASP A 16 -2.50 18.59 3.63
CA ASP A 16 -3.06 19.41 4.72
C ASP A 16 -3.96 18.61 5.69
N ILE A 17 -4.19 17.32 5.43
CA ILE A 17 -4.97 16.48 6.35
C ILE A 17 -4.18 16.32 7.66
N PRO A 18 -4.76 16.66 8.83
CA PRO A 18 -4.07 16.51 10.11
C PRO A 18 -3.59 15.08 10.34
N LEU A 19 -2.31 14.95 10.72
CA LEU A 19 -1.75 13.67 11.16
C LEU A 19 -2.15 13.43 12.61
N ASP A 20 -3.30 12.79 12.80
CA ASP A 20 -3.79 12.35 14.11
C ASP A 20 -4.35 10.93 14.00
N PHE A 21 -4.72 10.35 15.14
CA PHE A 21 -5.48 9.12 15.15
C PHE A 21 -6.82 9.32 14.42
N ASP A 22 -7.21 8.30 13.70
CA ASP A 22 -8.47 8.19 12.96
C ASP A 22 -8.73 9.14 11.79
N THR A 23 -7.93 10.20 11.62
CA THR A 23 -8.11 11.18 10.54
C THR A 23 -7.84 10.62 9.15
N LEU A 24 -6.93 9.64 9.05
CA LEU A 24 -6.47 9.09 7.76
C LEU A 24 -7.24 7.84 7.30
N GLN A 25 -7.99 7.17 8.17
CA GLN A 25 -8.68 5.91 7.83
C GLN A 25 -9.74 6.05 6.74
N PRO A 26 -10.52 7.15 6.66
CA PRO A 26 -11.42 7.37 5.51
C PRO A 26 -10.69 7.40 4.15
N HIS A 27 -9.39 7.68 4.19
CA HIS A 27 -8.51 7.75 3.01
C HIS A 27 -7.77 6.41 2.75
N GLY A 28 -8.09 5.34 3.48
CA GLY A 28 -7.40 4.04 3.34
C GLY A 28 -5.97 4.05 3.89
N CYS A 29 -5.67 5.02 4.76
CA CYS A 29 -4.36 5.26 5.35
C CYS A 29 -4.48 5.30 6.88
N PHE A 30 -3.37 5.27 7.60
CA PHE A 30 -3.38 5.50 9.06
C PHE A 30 -2.04 6.06 9.53
N ILE A 31 -2.04 6.77 10.66
CA ILE A 31 -0.85 7.47 11.16
C ILE A 31 0.26 6.54 11.64
N GLY A 32 -0.05 5.30 12.03
CA GLY A 32 0.91 4.25 12.35
C GLY A 32 1.98 4.72 13.34
N SER A 33 3.25 4.57 12.98
CA SER A 33 4.41 5.01 13.77
C SER A 33 4.69 6.52 13.71
N ALA A 34 3.82 7.30 13.07
CA ALA A 34 4.02 8.70 12.69
C ALA A 34 5.24 8.95 11.79
N ALA A 35 5.86 7.90 11.23
CA ALA A 35 6.89 8.04 10.21
C ALA A 35 6.29 8.59 8.91
N VAL A 36 6.93 9.62 8.34
CA VAL A 36 6.50 10.23 7.08
C VAL A 36 7.58 10.02 6.03
N MET A 37 7.22 9.35 4.93
CA MET A 37 8.06 9.27 3.73
C MET A 37 7.45 10.11 2.61
N VAL A 38 8.27 10.95 1.98
CA VAL A 38 7.89 11.83 0.87
C VAL A 38 8.44 11.25 -0.44
N LEU A 39 7.55 11.02 -1.40
CA LEU A 39 7.90 10.69 -2.79
C LEU A 39 7.91 12.00 -3.59
N SER A 40 9.03 12.32 -4.23
CA SER A 40 9.26 13.63 -4.84
C SER A 40 9.34 13.57 -6.37
N LYS A 41 9.15 14.73 -6.99
CA LYS A 41 9.39 14.93 -8.42
C LYS A 41 10.39 16.07 -8.61
N SER A 42 11.45 15.80 -9.35
CA SER A 42 12.45 16.79 -9.78
C SER A 42 12.46 16.93 -11.30
N ALA A 43 13.35 17.76 -11.83
CA ALA A 43 13.53 17.91 -13.28
C ALA A 43 14.06 16.62 -13.95
N THR A 44 14.74 15.75 -13.21
CA THR A 44 15.45 14.58 -13.76
C THR A 44 14.91 13.25 -13.25
N HIS A 45 14.06 13.25 -12.22
CA HIS A 45 13.60 12.03 -11.55
C HIS A 45 12.18 12.17 -11.02
N VAL A 46 11.43 11.08 -11.04
CA VAL A 46 10.08 11.01 -10.49
C VAL A 46 9.97 9.74 -9.65
N ASP A 47 9.71 9.91 -8.36
CA ASP A 47 9.33 8.79 -7.49
C ASP A 47 7.89 8.39 -7.80
N ARG A 48 7.70 7.20 -8.37
CA ARG A 48 6.37 6.66 -8.73
C ARG A 48 5.74 5.97 -7.54
N ALA A 49 4.44 6.19 -7.33
CA ALA A 49 3.69 5.50 -6.29
C ALA A 49 3.65 3.97 -6.54
N MET A 50 3.58 3.55 -7.80
CA MET A 50 3.68 2.13 -8.18
C MET A 50 4.98 1.48 -7.73
N ASP A 51 6.12 2.15 -7.91
CA ASP A 51 7.43 1.59 -7.57
C ASP A 51 7.60 1.50 -6.05
N ALA A 52 7.07 2.50 -5.32
CA ALA A 52 6.97 2.44 -3.87
C ALA A 52 6.08 1.26 -3.41
N ALA A 53 4.92 1.05 -4.01
CA ALA A 53 4.03 -0.07 -3.67
C ALA A 53 4.67 -1.43 -3.96
N ARG A 54 5.39 -1.59 -5.07
CA ARG A 54 6.16 -2.82 -5.39
C ARG A 54 7.23 -3.10 -4.33
N ASN A 55 8.00 -2.08 -3.96
CA ASN A 55 9.02 -2.21 -2.92
C ASN A 55 8.41 -2.57 -1.56
N LEU A 56 7.30 -1.93 -1.18
CA LEU A 56 6.58 -2.22 0.06
C LEU A 56 6.00 -3.63 0.07
N MET A 57 5.49 -4.13 -1.05
CA MET A 57 4.98 -5.51 -1.12
C MET A 57 6.07 -6.56 -1.02
N ARG A 58 7.29 -6.28 -1.52
CA ARG A 58 8.47 -7.13 -1.25
C ARG A 58 8.76 -7.17 0.25
N PHE A 59 8.79 -6.01 0.91
CA PHE A 59 8.95 -5.92 2.36
C PHE A 59 7.87 -6.72 3.12
N PHE A 60 6.59 -6.59 2.77
CA PHE A 60 5.52 -7.32 3.47
C PHE A 60 5.55 -8.83 3.24
N GLU A 61 6.02 -9.29 2.08
CA GLU A 61 6.27 -10.70 1.88
C GLU A 61 7.44 -11.19 2.74
N ASP A 62 8.57 -10.49 2.73
CA ASP A 62 9.77 -10.87 3.46
C ASP A 62 9.56 -10.86 4.98
N GLU A 63 8.78 -9.91 5.50
CA GLU A 63 8.49 -9.75 6.94
C GLU A 63 7.27 -10.56 7.40
N SER A 64 6.59 -11.28 6.50
CA SER A 64 5.49 -12.16 6.91
C SER A 64 6.04 -13.29 7.79
N CYS A 65 5.60 -13.36 9.06
CA CYS A 65 5.94 -14.47 9.97
C CYS A 65 5.42 -15.84 9.50
N GLY A 66 4.52 -15.86 8.50
CA GLY A 66 4.02 -17.07 7.86
C GLY A 66 2.89 -17.78 8.60
N GLN A 67 2.39 -17.25 9.73
CA GLN A 67 1.41 -17.95 10.56
C GLN A 67 0.01 -18.05 9.93
N CYS A 68 -0.51 -16.97 9.34
CA CYS A 68 -1.82 -16.97 8.68
C CYS A 68 -1.69 -17.01 7.16
N THR A 69 -2.47 -17.89 6.53
CA THR A 69 -2.56 -18.00 5.06
C THR A 69 -2.89 -16.68 4.35
N PRO A 70 -3.89 -15.87 4.78
CA PRO A 70 -4.19 -14.60 4.13
C PRO A 70 -2.97 -13.67 4.04
N CYS A 71 -2.17 -13.55 5.10
CA CYS A 71 -0.92 -12.80 5.03
C CYS A 71 0.12 -13.50 4.14
N ARG A 72 0.52 -14.75 4.47
CA ARG A 72 1.62 -15.46 3.81
C ARG A 72 1.42 -15.64 2.31
N ALA A 73 0.23 -16.07 1.90
CA ALA A 73 -0.10 -16.28 0.49
C ALA A 73 -0.58 -15.00 -0.18
N GLY A 74 -1.27 -14.13 0.55
CA GLY A 74 -1.80 -12.88 0.00
C GLY A 74 -0.70 -11.88 -0.36
N THR A 75 0.33 -11.71 0.47
CA THR A 75 1.46 -10.82 0.15
C THR A 75 2.24 -11.34 -1.07
N ALA A 76 2.54 -12.64 -1.10
CA ALA A 76 3.23 -13.28 -2.22
C ALA A 76 2.42 -13.18 -3.54
N LYS A 77 1.11 -13.44 -3.48
CA LYS A 77 0.23 -13.33 -4.65
C LYS A 77 0.10 -11.89 -5.13
N THR A 78 -0.09 -10.94 -4.21
CA THR A 78 -0.20 -9.52 -4.51
C THR A 78 1.08 -9.00 -5.15
N ARG A 79 2.26 -9.31 -4.58
CA ARG A 79 3.56 -8.96 -5.19
C ARG A 79 3.65 -9.47 -6.62
N ALA A 80 3.38 -10.75 -6.85
CA ALA A 80 3.47 -11.34 -8.18
C ALA A 80 2.53 -10.67 -9.21
N LEU A 81 1.32 -10.25 -8.78
CA LEU A 81 0.38 -9.54 -9.65
C LEU A 81 0.87 -8.14 -10.04
N ILE A 82 1.48 -7.41 -9.10
CA ILE A 82 1.88 -6.01 -9.33
C ILE A 82 3.24 -5.84 -10.00
N GLU A 83 4.02 -6.91 -10.17
CA GLU A 83 5.22 -6.93 -11.03
C GLU A 83 4.85 -6.81 -12.52
N SER A 84 3.62 -7.17 -12.89
CA SER A 84 3.06 -6.86 -14.22
C SER A 84 2.96 -5.34 -14.43
N GLU A 85 3.05 -4.90 -15.68
CA GLU A 85 2.70 -3.52 -16.06
C GLU A 85 1.20 -3.27 -15.88
N ARG A 86 0.37 -4.27 -16.18
CA ARG A 86 -1.08 -4.21 -16.03
C ARG A 86 -1.53 -4.95 -14.78
N TRP A 87 -2.11 -4.22 -13.86
CA TRP A 87 -2.62 -4.75 -12.60
C TRP A 87 -4.05 -5.26 -12.77
N ASP A 88 -4.32 -6.47 -12.29
CA ASP A 88 -5.69 -6.97 -12.15
C ASP A 88 -6.32 -6.37 -10.89
N THR A 89 -6.87 -5.16 -11.02
CA THR A 89 -7.39 -4.38 -9.88
C THR A 89 -8.59 -5.04 -9.21
N ALA A 90 -9.39 -5.83 -9.94
CA ALA A 90 -10.51 -6.57 -9.38
C ALA A 90 -10.00 -7.69 -8.46
N LEU A 91 -9.06 -8.51 -8.94
CA LEU A 91 -8.45 -9.57 -8.12
C LEU A 91 -7.65 -8.99 -6.94
N LEU A 92 -6.93 -7.87 -7.14
CA LEU A 92 -6.23 -7.19 -6.06
C LEU A 92 -7.19 -6.69 -4.99
N ALA A 93 -8.37 -6.18 -5.35
CA ALA A 93 -9.37 -5.75 -4.37
C ALA A 93 -9.91 -6.94 -3.55
N GLU A 94 -10.19 -8.08 -4.19
CA GLU A 94 -10.60 -9.31 -3.49
C GLU A 94 -9.54 -9.81 -2.52
N LEU A 95 -8.27 -9.87 -2.95
CA LEU A 95 -7.14 -10.25 -2.11
C LEU A 95 -6.98 -9.30 -0.92
N SER A 96 -7.07 -8.01 -1.18
CA SER A 96 -6.90 -6.97 -0.15
C SER A 96 -7.99 -7.06 0.92
N GLN A 97 -9.22 -7.37 0.53
CA GLN A 97 -10.31 -7.61 1.48
C GLN A 97 -10.05 -8.86 2.34
N VAL A 98 -9.65 -9.97 1.74
CA VAL A 98 -9.34 -11.21 2.49
C VAL A 98 -8.16 -10.99 3.44
N MET A 99 -7.13 -10.26 3.01
CA MET A 99 -5.99 -9.93 3.85
C MET A 99 -6.38 -9.07 5.05
N ARG A 100 -7.23 -8.05 4.85
CA ARG A 100 -7.77 -7.21 5.94
C ARG A 100 -8.61 -8.00 6.93
N ASP A 101 -9.51 -8.84 6.45
CA ASP A 101 -10.51 -9.49 7.31
C ASP A 101 -9.96 -10.71 8.06
N ALA A 102 -9.04 -11.46 7.44
CA ALA A 102 -8.63 -12.77 7.94
C ALA A 102 -7.17 -12.84 8.43
N SER A 103 -6.37 -11.78 8.31
CA SER A 103 -5.02 -11.76 8.88
C SER A 103 -5.06 -11.61 10.39
N ILE A 104 -4.23 -12.40 11.09
CA ILE A 104 -4.19 -12.46 12.56
C ILE A 104 -3.65 -11.17 13.19
N CYS A 105 -2.73 -10.46 12.52
CA CYS A 105 -2.07 -9.29 13.05
C CYS A 105 -2.07 -8.11 12.07
N GLY A 106 -1.71 -6.93 12.59
CA GLY A 106 -1.70 -5.68 11.83
C GLY A 106 -0.81 -5.67 10.58
N LEU A 107 0.23 -6.51 10.51
CA LEU A 107 1.06 -6.62 9.30
C LEU A 107 0.23 -7.11 8.11
N GLY A 108 -0.43 -8.26 8.25
CA GLY A 108 -1.24 -8.82 7.17
C GLY A 108 -2.47 -7.97 6.85
N GLN A 109 -3.04 -7.32 7.87
CA GLN A 109 -4.21 -6.44 7.69
C GLN A 109 -3.86 -5.17 6.91
N ALA A 110 -2.68 -4.59 7.15
CA ALA A 110 -2.27 -3.32 6.55
C ALA A 110 -1.41 -3.48 5.27
N ALA A 111 -0.85 -4.66 5.03
CA ALA A 111 -0.05 -4.95 3.84
C ALA A 111 -0.71 -4.53 2.50
N PRO A 112 -2.03 -4.60 2.30
CA PRO A 112 -2.65 -4.18 1.04
C PRO A 112 -2.70 -2.65 0.83
N ASN A 113 -2.55 -1.85 1.89
CA ASN A 113 -2.78 -0.40 1.83
C ASN A 113 -1.97 0.34 0.74
N PRO A 114 -0.68 0.05 0.51
CA PRO A 114 0.07 0.72 -0.56
C PRO A 114 -0.51 0.46 -1.94
N VAL A 115 -0.95 -0.77 -2.22
CA VAL A 115 -1.52 -1.16 -3.52
C VAL A 115 -2.88 -0.51 -3.72
N ASP A 116 -3.76 -0.57 -2.73
CA ASP A 116 -5.07 0.06 -2.79
C ASP A 116 -4.97 1.58 -2.97
N CYS A 117 -3.99 2.21 -2.31
CA CYS A 117 -3.71 3.63 -2.47
C CYS A 117 -3.26 3.99 -3.89
N VAL A 118 -2.41 3.17 -4.52
CA VAL A 118 -2.02 3.37 -5.93
C VAL A 118 -3.25 3.31 -6.84
N VAL A 119 -4.08 2.27 -6.69
CA VAL A 119 -5.30 2.10 -7.49
C VAL A 119 -6.26 3.29 -7.30
N ARG A 120 -6.42 3.76 -6.06
CA ARG A 120 -7.36 4.85 -5.71
C ARG A 120 -6.86 6.23 -6.13
N TYR A 121 -5.59 6.55 -5.86
CA TYR A 121 -5.07 7.91 -5.94
C TYR A 121 -4.12 8.16 -7.10
N PHE A 122 -3.54 7.11 -7.67
CA PHE A 122 -2.59 7.19 -8.78
C PHE A 122 -2.98 6.32 -9.99
N PRO A 123 -4.26 6.31 -10.43
CA PRO A 123 -4.70 5.45 -11.54
C PRO A 123 -3.96 5.76 -12.85
N HIS A 124 -3.57 7.01 -13.06
CA HIS A 124 -2.77 7.45 -14.21
C HIS A 124 -1.40 6.77 -14.31
N GLU A 125 -0.87 6.20 -13.23
CA GLU A 125 0.36 5.41 -13.29
C GLU A 125 0.11 3.99 -13.84
N LEU A 126 -1.12 3.47 -13.74
CA LEU A 126 -1.54 2.13 -14.19
C LEU A 126 -2.00 2.10 -15.66
N GLU A 127 -2.36 3.25 -16.22
CA GLU A 127 -2.92 3.39 -17.58
C GLU A 127 -1.87 3.47 -18.69
N ARG A 128 -0.57 3.42 -18.34
CA ARG A 128 0.54 3.58 -19.29
C ARG A 128 0.97 2.27 -19.94
#